data_AF-A0AB40A0C6-F1
#
_entry.id   AF-A0AB40A0C6-F1
#
_cell.length_a   1.000
_cell.length_b   1.000
_cell.length_c   1.000
_cell.angle_alpha   90.00
_cell.angle_beta   90.00
_cell.angle_gamma   90.00
#
_symmetry.space_group_name_H-M   'P 1'
#
loop_
_entity.id
_entity.type
_entity.pdbx_description
1 polymer ?
#
loop_
_entity_poly.entity_id
_entity_poly.type
_entity_poly.pdbx_seq_one_letter_code
_entity_poly.pdbx_strand_id
1 'polypeptide(L)'
;MSFKVETKACQSPDLHCEDENDPVVSHIEQEPNGDFKLAFYVPNIPGLMDESTDVVIRAKQRSHVVAALRQIRHLITSMRKMGATHFLTVTLNYSNIQDRYIELKKNILEAQLPGIDEGLFISENCVHFTFSVFVLLDDEEHQRALNELQACRSLLADLKTPFQVKVKGLEVTNADPSSTRRLYGRIESPDLQKFADRCFAHFQRTGLCTSDKYHRDSIQMHMTIMNVQFRQAAMKPGDTFDAREILERFGDFDFGTIQCQAVKMCALRSRTGDNFYKITGSLEF
;
A
#
# COMPACT_ATOMS: atom_id res chain seq x y z
N MET A 1 -40.05 7.98 -29.89
CA MET A 1 -38.79 8.61 -29.45
C MET A 1 -37.99 7.55 -28.71
N SER A 2 -37.05 6.91 -29.40
CA SER A 2 -36.25 5.82 -28.85
C SER A 2 -34.86 6.35 -28.51
N PHE A 3 -34.47 6.27 -27.24
CA PHE A 3 -33.15 6.64 -26.77
C PHE A 3 -32.16 5.51 -27.12
N LYS A 4 -31.18 5.81 -27.98
CA LYS A 4 -30.00 4.98 -28.21
C LYS A 4 -29.04 5.16 -27.03
N VAL A 5 -28.75 4.08 -26.32
CA VAL A 5 -27.62 4.01 -25.39
C VAL A 5 -26.40 3.57 -26.20
N GLU A 6 -25.43 4.47 -26.39
CA GLU A 6 -24.12 4.12 -26.92
C GLU A 6 -23.32 3.42 -25.82
N THR A 7 -23.24 2.10 -25.89
CA THR A 7 -22.24 1.31 -25.19
C THR A 7 -20.88 1.54 -25.86
N LYS A 8 -20.04 2.37 -25.24
CA LYS A 8 -18.59 2.37 -25.55
C LYS A 8 -18.06 0.98 -25.23
N ALA A 9 -17.78 0.22 -26.29
CA ALA A 9 -17.08 -1.05 -26.21
C ALA A 9 -15.76 -0.83 -25.48
N CYS A 10 -15.60 -1.49 -24.33
CA CYS A 10 -14.29 -1.69 -23.73
C CYS A 10 -13.54 -2.59 -24.71
N GLN A 11 -12.69 -2.00 -25.55
CA GLN A 11 -11.78 -2.75 -26.41
C GLN A 11 -10.94 -3.64 -25.48
N SER A 12 -11.05 -4.94 -25.69
CA SER A 12 -10.12 -5.94 -25.15
C SER A 12 -8.70 -5.43 -25.32
N PRO A 13 -7.87 -5.35 -24.26
CA PRO A 13 -6.46 -5.01 -24.42
C PRO A 13 -5.84 -6.04 -25.34
N ASP A 14 -5.17 -5.57 -26.40
CA ASP A 14 -4.53 -6.39 -27.41
C ASP A 14 -3.79 -7.58 -26.79
N LEU A 15 -4.21 -8.80 -27.18
CA LEU A 15 -3.66 -10.06 -26.69
C LEU A 15 -2.21 -10.33 -27.17
N HIS A 16 -1.61 -9.42 -27.94
CA HIS A 16 -0.32 -9.61 -28.61
C HIS A 16 0.81 -8.67 -28.15
N CYS A 17 0.66 -7.97 -27.02
CA CYS A 17 1.84 -7.39 -26.37
C CYS A 17 2.73 -8.54 -25.88
N GLU A 18 3.85 -8.75 -26.56
CA GLU A 18 4.89 -9.66 -26.13
C GLU A 18 5.43 -9.18 -24.77
N ASP A 19 5.04 -9.85 -23.69
CA ASP A 19 5.67 -9.73 -22.37
C ASP A 19 7.07 -10.38 -22.39
N GLU A 20 7.91 -10.08 -23.40
CA GLU A 20 9.32 -10.52 -23.44
C GLU A 20 10.15 -9.91 -22.30
N ASN A 21 9.63 -8.88 -21.61
CA ASN A 21 10.28 -8.24 -20.48
C ASN A 21 10.05 -8.95 -19.13
N ASP A 22 9.38 -10.09 -19.11
CA ASP A 22 9.30 -10.91 -17.92
C ASP A 22 10.67 -11.58 -17.65
N PRO A 23 11.39 -11.23 -16.57
CA PRO A 23 12.69 -11.83 -16.28
C PRO A 23 12.61 -13.36 -16.13
N VAL A 24 11.46 -13.91 -15.74
CA VAL A 24 11.27 -15.36 -15.57
C VAL A 24 11.29 -16.11 -16.90
N VAL A 25 10.92 -15.44 -18.01
CA VAL A 25 10.98 -16.03 -19.37
C VAL A 25 12.43 -16.33 -19.77
N SER A 26 13.41 -15.63 -19.21
CA SER A 26 14.84 -15.93 -19.44
C SER A 26 15.29 -17.27 -18.84
N HIS A 27 14.53 -17.82 -17.88
CA HIS A 27 14.79 -19.11 -17.25
C HIS A 27 14.14 -20.31 -17.97
N ILE A 28 13.54 -20.10 -19.14
CA ILE A 28 13.02 -21.22 -19.94
C ILE A 28 14.20 -21.97 -20.56
N GLU A 29 14.35 -23.24 -20.16
CA GLU A 29 15.39 -24.15 -20.61
C GLU A 29 14.85 -25.14 -21.64
N GLN A 30 15.70 -25.62 -22.54
CA GLN A 30 15.36 -26.72 -23.45
C GLN A 30 15.87 -28.04 -22.86
N GLU A 31 14.98 -28.99 -22.62
CA GLU A 31 15.32 -30.32 -22.14
C GLU A 31 15.92 -31.19 -23.28
N PRO A 32 16.69 -32.25 -22.98
CA PRO A 32 17.35 -33.08 -23.99
C PRO A 32 16.40 -33.75 -25.01
N ASN A 33 15.12 -33.87 -24.64
CA ASN A 33 14.07 -34.41 -25.51
C ASN A 33 13.51 -33.37 -26.51
N GLY A 34 14.03 -32.13 -26.49
CA GLY A 34 13.61 -31.03 -27.35
C GLY A 34 12.47 -30.18 -26.79
N ASP A 35 11.85 -30.58 -25.68
CA ASP A 35 10.81 -29.81 -25.01
C ASP A 35 11.39 -28.59 -24.27
N PHE A 36 10.54 -27.60 -24.03
CA PHE A 36 10.87 -26.44 -23.21
C PHE A 36 10.27 -26.59 -21.82
N LYS A 37 11.06 -26.24 -20.80
CA LYS A 37 10.70 -26.32 -19.40
C LYS A 37 10.91 -24.98 -18.70
N LEU A 38 9.99 -24.62 -17.81
CA LEU A 38 10.14 -23.51 -16.88
C LEU A 38 9.70 -23.96 -15.50
N ALA A 39 10.57 -23.83 -14.51
CA ALA A 39 10.21 -23.95 -13.10
C ALA A 39 10.09 -22.55 -12.51
N PHE A 40 9.00 -22.26 -11.81
CA PHE A 40 8.83 -21.00 -11.09
C PHE A 40 7.89 -21.17 -9.90
N TYR A 41 8.14 -20.35 -8.87
CA TYR A 41 7.31 -20.30 -7.69
C TYR A 41 5.89 -19.81 -8.00
N VAL A 42 4.88 -20.53 -7.50
CA VAL A 42 3.48 -20.11 -7.48
C VAL A 42 3.01 -20.06 -6.03
N PRO A 43 2.47 -18.92 -5.57
CA PRO A 43 1.99 -18.80 -4.21
C PRO A 43 0.81 -19.72 -3.95
N ASN A 44 0.53 -19.99 -2.67
CA ASN A 44 -0.68 -20.72 -2.28
C ASN A 44 -1.93 -19.99 -2.84
N ILE A 45 -2.68 -20.69 -3.69
CA ILE A 45 -3.92 -20.21 -4.28
C ILE A 45 -5.02 -21.16 -3.84
N PRO A 46 -5.86 -20.77 -2.86
CA PRO A 46 -6.96 -21.60 -2.40
C PRO A 46 -7.86 -22.04 -3.56
N GLY A 47 -8.02 -23.35 -3.72
CA GLY A 47 -8.80 -23.97 -4.81
C GLY A 47 -8.02 -24.32 -6.08
N LEU A 48 -6.73 -23.98 -6.18
CA LEU A 48 -5.83 -24.44 -7.25
C LEU A 48 -4.68 -25.29 -6.69
N MET A 49 -4.05 -24.85 -5.60
CA MET A 49 -2.95 -25.53 -4.92
C MET A 49 -3.02 -25.23 -3.42
N ASP A 50 -3.03 -26.27 -2.58
CA ASP A 50 -3.14 -26.12 -1.12
C ASP A 50 -1.80 -25.80 -0.43
N GLU A 51 -0.67 -25.94 -1.16
CA GLU A 51 0.68 -25.64 -0.67
C GLU A 51 1.48 -24.84 -1.72
N SER A 52 2.34 -23.94 -1.26
CA SER A 52 3.29 -23.19 -2.10
C SER A 52 4.31 -24.13 -2.71
N THR A 53 4.38 -24.20 -4.04
CA THR A 53 5.28 -25.12 -4.73
C THR A 53 5.88 -24.49 -5.99
N ASP A 54 7.07 -24.94 -6.35
CA ASP A 54 7.64 -24.68 -7.67
C ASP A 54 6.81 -25.41 -8.73
N VAL A 55 6.11 -24.65 -9.57
CA VAL A 55 5.35 -25.19 -10.69
C VAL A 55 6.26 -25.33 -11.89
N VAL A 56 6.26 -26.52 -12.48
CA VAL A 56 7.02 -26.82 -13.69
C VAL A 56 6.07 -26.84 -14.89
N ILE A 57 6.21 -25.86 -15.77
CA ILE A 57 5.55 -25.85 -17.09
C ILE A 57 6.46 -26.57 -18.07
N ARG A 58 5.90 -27.52 -18.84
CA ARG A 58 6.57 -28.19 -19.95
C ARG A 58 5.74 -28.09 -21.22
N ALA A 59 6.37 -27.75 -22.34
CA ALA A 59 5.71 -27.78 -23.65
C ALA A 59 6.70 -27.95 -24.80
N LYS A 60 6.23 -28.51 -25.92
CA LYS A 60 7.03 -28.71 -27.15
C LYS A 60 7.50 -27.41 -27.81
N GLN A 61 6.88 -26.28 -27.49
CA GLN A 61 7.16 -24.97 -28.08
C GLN A 61 7.34 -23.95 -26.96
N ARG A 62 8.38 -23.13 -27.05
CA ARG A 62 8.67 -22.05 -26.10
C ARG A 62 7.47 -21.12 -25.91
N SER A 63 6.77 -20.80 -27.00
CA SER A 63 5.56 -19.95 -26.97
C SER A 63 4.44 -20.52 -26.11
N HIS A 64 4.29 -21.85 -26.04
CA HIS A 64 3.29 -22.49 -25.18
C HIS A 64 3.65 -22.41 -23.69
N VAL A 65 4.95 -22.48 -23.36
CA VAL A 65 5.42 -22.25 -21.99
C VAL A 65 5.11 -20.82 -21.55
N VAL A 66 5.39 -19.84 -22.42
CA VAL A 66 5.09 -18.42 -22.17
C VAL A 66 3.58 -18.19 -22.03
N ALA A 67 2.75 -18.81 -22.89
CA ALA A 67 1.29 -18.68 -22.81
C ALA A 67 0.73 -19.23 -21.48
N ALA A 68 1.22 -20.39 -21.02
CA ALA A 68 0.82 -20.98 -19.74
C ALA A 68 1.26 -20.12 -18.55
N LEU A 69 2.50 -19.59 -18.57
CA LEU A 69 3.00 -18.66 -17.57
C LEU A 69 2.09 -17.43 -17.46
N ARG A 70 1.68 -16.85 -18.59
CA ARG A 70 0.77 -15.70 -18.63
C ARG A 70 -0.59 -16.02 -18.00
N GLN A 71 -1.14 -17.20 -18.24
CA GLN A 71 -2.41 -17.62 -17.62
C GLN A 71 -2.29 -17.74 -16.10
N ILE A 72 -1.22 -18.36 -15.60
CA ILE A 72 -0.99 -18.50 -14.15
C ILE A 72 -0.80 -17.11 -13.51
N ARG A 73 -0.03 -16.22 -14.15
CA ARG A 73 0.12 -14.83 -13.68
C ARG A 73 -1.20 -14.07 -13.63
N HIS A 74 -2.08 -14.29 -14.61
CA HIS A 74 -3.40 -13.70 -14.59
C HIS A 74 -4.23 -14.16 -13.39
N LEU A 75 -4.18 -15.45 -13.05
CA LEU A 75 -4.82 -16.00 -11.86
C LEU A 75 -4.26 -15.38 -10.58
N ILE A 76 -2.93 -15.34 -10.42
CA ILE A 76 -2.27 -14.70 -9.27
C ILE A 76 -2.71 -13.23 -9.15
N THR A 77 -2.70 -12.50 -10.26
CA THR A 77 -3.12 -11.08 -10.29
C THR A 77 -4.59 -10.92 -9.88
N SER A 78 -5.45 -11.86 -10.27
CA SER A 78 -6.85 -11.88 -9.83
C SER A 78 -6.98 -12.10 -8.31
N MET A 79 -6.18 -13.01 -7.75
CA MET A 79 -6.15 -13.25 -6.29
C MET A 79 -5.67 -12.04 -5.51
N ARG A 80 -4.75 -11.24 -6.07
CA ARG A 80 -4.30 -9.98 -5.45
C ARG A 80 -5.39 -8.89 -5.37
N LYS A 81 -6.60 -9.13 -5.90
CA LYS A 81 -7.77 -8.26 -5.69
C LYS A 81 -8.48 -8.49 -4.35
N MET A 82 -8.13 -9.52 -3.58
CA MET A 82 -8.79 -9.90 -2.31
C MET A 82 -8.53 -8.96 -1.11
N GLY A 83 -7.81 -7.86 -1.34
CA GLY A 83 -7.55 -6.81 -0.36
C GLY A 83 -6.20 -6.96 0.34
N ALA A 84 -5.65 -5.82 0.76
CA ALA A 84 -4.34 -5.73 1.37
C ALA A 84 -4.16 -6.62 2.61
N THR A 85 -2.97 -7.20 2.74
CA THR A 85 -2.56 -8.06 3.87
C THR A 85 -1.49 -7.39 4.72
N HIS A 86 -0.55 -6.69 4.07
CA HIS A 86 0.58 -6.04 4.71
C HIS A 86 0.78 -4.65 4.15
N PHE A 87 1.53 -3.83 4.87
CA PHE A 87 1.94 -2.51 4.42
C PHE A 87 3.31 -2.16 5.00
N LEU A 88 4.03 -1.32 4.27
CA LEU A 88 5.26 -0.71 4.78
C LEU A 88 4.98 0.69 5.29
N THR A 89 5.58 1.01 6.43
CA THR A 89 5.22 2.19 7.20
C THR A 89 6.37 2.79 7.98
N VAL A 90 6.26 4.09 8.27
CA VAL A 90 6.99 4.79 9.32
C VAL A 90 6.01 5.06 10.47
N THR A 91 6.41 4.65 11.68
CA THR A 91 5.62 4.91 12.89
C THR A 91 5.72 6.37 13.28
N LEU A 92 4.59 7.00 13.64
CA LEU A 92 4.55 8.40 14.07
C LEU A 92 4.01 8.55 15.50
N ASN A 93 3.72 7.44 16.18
CA ASN A 93 3.18 7.36 17.53
C ASN A 93 4.23 7.61 18.63
N TYR A 94 5.14 8.57 18.43
CA TYR A 94 6.05 9.03 19.47
C TYR A 94 5.28 9.94 20.44
N SER A 95 5.64 9.93 21.73
CA SER A 95 4.93 10.67 22.78
C SER A 95 4.67 12.13 22.40
N ASN A 96 5.66 12.84 21.87
CA ASN A 96 5.51 14.24 21.46
C ASN A 96 4.47 14.44 20.34
N ILE A 97 4.35 13.51 19.39
CA ILE A 97 3.33 13.56 18.35
C ILE A 97 1.97 13.11 18.91
N GLN A 98 1.94 12.08 19.77
CA GLN A 98 0.73 11.57 20.39
C GLN A 98 0.06 12.62 21.27
N ASP A 99 0.81 13.32 22.10
CA ASP A 99 0.29 14.38 22.98
C ASP A 99 -0.39 15.48 22.15
N ARG A 100 0.26 15.91 21.07
CA ARG A 100 -0.26 16.92 20.14
C ARG A 100 -1.46 16.41 19.34
N TYR A 101 -1.46 15.13 18.97
CA TYR A 101 -2.59 14.48 18.31
C TYR A 101 -3.82 14.42 19.24
N ILE A 102 -3.63 14.03 20.50
CA ILE A 102 -4.69 13.98 21.51
C ILE A 102 -5.25 15.38 21.74
N GLU A 103 -4.39 16.39 21.83
CA GLU A 103 -4.79 17.80 21.93
C GLU A 103 -5.65 18.24 20.74
N LEU A 104 -5.21 17.96 19.51
CA LEU A 104 -6.00 18.27 18.30
C LEU A 104 -7.35 17.55 18.31
N LYS A 105 -7.35 16.24 18.59
CA LYS A 105 -8.58 15.43 18.66
C LYS A 105 -9.56 16.03 19.66
N LYS A 106 -9.09 16.38 20.87
CA LYS A 106 -9.88 17.03 21.90
C LYS A 106 -10.48 18.35 21.41
N ASN A 107 -9.65 19.23 20.84
CA ASN A 107 -10.10 20.55 20.37
C ASN A 107 -11.16 20.44 19.24
N ILE A 108 -11.01 19.48 18.32
CA ILE A 108 -11.99 19.23 17.25
C ILE A 108 -13.32 18.72 17.84
N LEU A 109 -13.27 17.80 18.80
CA LEU A 109 -14.48 17.25 19.43
C LEU A 109 -15.20 18.31 20.28
N GLU A 110 -14.47 19.15 21.00
CA GLU A 110 -15.03 20.27 21.79
C GLU A 110 -15.67 21.35 20.92
N ALA A 111 -15.28 21.47 19.64
CA ALA A 111 -15.92 22.36 18.69
C ALA A 111 -17.34 21.92 18.28
N GLN A 112 -17.76 20.69 18.63
CA GLN A 112 -19.10 20.15 18.40
C GLN A 112 -19.59 20.30 16.94
N LEU A 113 -18.67 20.07 16.00
CA LEU A 113 -18.97 20.21 14.57
C LEU A 113 -19.97 19.14 14.10
N PRO A 114 -20.97 19.49 13.27
CA PRO A 114 -21.97 18.55 12.80
C PRO A 114 -21.37 17.34 12.10
N GLY A 115 -21.80 16.15 12.51
CA GLY A 115 -21.34 14.90 11.89
C GLY A 115 -19.87 14.59 12.13
N ILE A 116 -19.24 15.18 13.17
CA ILE A 116 -17.91 14.82 13.66
C ILE A 116 -18.06 14.16 15.04
N ASP A 117 -17.52 12.96 15.19
CA ASP A 117 -17.52 12.20 16.43
C ASP A 117 -16.22 11.41 16.59
N GLU A 118 -16.00 10.85 17.78
CA GLU A 118 -14.77 10.13 18.13
C GLU A 118 -14.49 8.94 17.19
N GLY A 119 -15.52 8.28 16.66
CA GLY A 119 -15.38 7.14 15.76
C GLY A 119 -14.74 7.47 14.41
N LEU A 120 -14.56 8.76 14.07
CA LEU A 120 -13.81 9.17 12.89
C LEU A 120 -12.30 9.06 13.09
N PHE A 121 -11.79 9.08 14.32
CA PHE A 121 -10.36 9.21 14.60
C PHE A 121 -9.69 7.85 14.66
N ILE A 122 -8.49 7.75 14.09
CA ILE A 122 -7.62 6.60 14.39
C ILE A 122 -7.14 6.70 15.85
N SER A 123 -6.82 5.57 16.48
CA SER A 123 -6.11 5.58 17.76
C SER A 123 -4.76 6.29 17.60
N GLU A 124 -4.41 7.12 18.58
CA GLU A 124 -3.13 7.81 18.72
C GLU A 124 -1.93 6.85 18.72
N ASN A 125 -2.13 5.61 19.19
CA ASN A 125 -1.12 4.57 19.16
C ASN A 125 -0.89 4.05 17.74
N CYS A 126 -1.85 4.28 16.84
CA CYS A 126 -1.89 3.79 15.48
C CYS A 126 -1.51 4.84 14.43
N VAL A 127 -1.12 6.05 14.81
CA VAL A 127 -0.72 7.09 13.83
C VAL A 127 0.60 6.71 13.14
N HIS A 128 0.57 6.72 11.81
CA HIS A 128 1.69 6.28 10.97
C HIS A 128 1.58 6.85 9.55
N PHE A 129 2.67 6.73 8.79
CA PHE A 129 2.74 7.00 7.37
C PHE A 129 2.94 5.70 6.58
N THR A 130 1.99 5.37 5.69
CA THR A 130 2.08 4.19 4.82
C THR A 130 2.61 4.58 3.44
N PHE A 131 3.66 3.91 2.96
CA PHE A 131 4.22 4.17 1.64
C PHE A 131 3.99 3.03 0.62
N SER A 132 3.78 1.80 1.06
CA SER A 132 3.48 0.67 0.17
C SER A 132 2.52 -0.31 0.81
N VAL A 133 1.69 -0.94 -0.01
CA VAL A 133 0.66 -1.90 0.43
C VAL A 133 0.82 -3.17 -0.39
N PHE A 134 0.64 -4.33 0.25
CA PHE A 134 0.95 -5.63 -0.30
C PHE A 134 -0.23 -6.58 -0.15
N VAL A 135 -0.34 -7.52 -1.08
CA VAL A 135 -1.21 -8.69 -0.97
C VAL A 135 -0.32 -9.91 -1.05
N LEU A 136 0.31 -10.25 0.07
CA LEU A 136 1.15 -11.43 0.22
C LEU A 136 0.24 -12.64 0.43
N LEU A 137 0.32 -13.62 -0.47
CA LEU A 137 -0.62 -14.73 -0.54
C LEU A 137 -0.25 -15.88 0.40
N ASP A 138 1.03 -16.00 0.77
CA ASP A 138 1.55 -16.97 1.72
C ASP A 138 2.79 -16.45 2.47
N ASP A 139 3.37 -17.31 3.30
CA ASP A 139 4.57 -17.02 4.11
C ASP A 139 5.84 -16.88 3.26
N GLU A 140 5.91 -17.51 2.09
CA GLU A 140 7.07 -17.40 1.20
C GLU A 140 7.11 -16.03 0.52
N GLU A 141 5.97 -15.52 0.05
CA GLU A 141 5.87 -14.12 -0.42
C GLU A 141 6.17 -13.13 0.70
N HIS A 142 5.74 -13.43 1.93
CA HIS A 142 6.06 -12.59 3.09
C HIS A 142 7.56 -12.55 3.35
N GLN A 143 8.24 -13.69 3.39
CA GLN A 143 9.69 -13.76 3.57
C GLN A 143 10.43 -13.07 2.41
N ARG A 144 9.97 -13.24 1.17
CA ARG A 144 10.51 -12.53 0.02
C ARG A 144 10.36 -11.02 0.19
N ALA A 145 9.19 -10.53 0.60
CA ALA A 145 8.97 -9.09 0.83
C ALA A 145 9.91 -8.53 1.93
N LEU A 146 10.21 -9.31 2.97
CA LEU A 146 11.19 -8.94 3.99
C LEU A 146 12.61 -8.86 3.44
N ASN A 147 13.00 -9.81 2.59
CA ASN A 147 14.31 -9.80 1.92
C ASN A 147 14.45 -8.58 1.00
N GLU A 148 13.41 -8.25 0.24
CA GLU A 148 13.37 -7.06 -0.61
C GLU A 148 13.45 -5.77 0.23
N LEU A 149 12.80 -5.74 1.40
CA LEU A 149 12.93 -4.62 2.34
C LEU A 149 14.38 -4.46 2.81
N GLN A 150 15.12 -5.55 3.07
CA GLN A 150 16.53 -5.47 3.41
C GLN A 150 17.40 -5.00 2.23
N ALA A 151 17.08 -5.44 1.01
CA ALA A 151 17.79 -5.00 -0.20
C ALA A 151 17.69 -3.48 -0.42
N CYS A 152 16.58 -2.86 -0.02
CA CYS A 152 16.41 -1.41 -0.02
C CYS A 152 17.42 -0.65 0.85
N ARG A 153 18.18 -1.30 1.75
CA ARG A 153 19.26 -0.65 2.51
C ARG A 153 20.25 0.07 1.61
N SER A 154 20.56 -0.49 0.44
CA SER A 154 21.46 0.14 -0.55
C SER A 154 20.94 1.49 -1.05
N LEU A 155 19.63 1.72 -1.01
CA LEU A 155 18.97 2.96 -1.46
C LEU A 155 19.14 4.13 -0.47
N LEU A 156 19.76 3.90 0.69
CA LEU A 156 20.08 4.90 1.72
C LEU A 156 21.43 5.60 1.49
N ALA A 157 22.27 5.12 0.57
CA ALA A 157 23.69 5.47 0.50
C ALA A 157 23.99 6.99 0.39
N ASP A 158 23.12 7.76 -0.24
CA ASP A 158 23.23 9.20 -0.46
C ASP A 158 22.21 10.02 0.37
N LEU A 159 21.53 9.40 1.33
CA LEU A 159 20.49 10.01 2.12
C LEU A 159 20.95 10.26 3.56
N LYS A 160 20.46 11.34 4.18
CA LYS A 160 20.81 11.67 5.56
C LYS A 160 19.90 10.90 6.53
N THR A 161 20.44 9.88 7.18
CA THR A 161 19.77 9.10 8.22
C THR A 161 20.27 9.46 9.64
N PRO A 162 19.47 9.25 10.71
CA PRO A 162 18.04 8.96 10.68
C PRO A 162 17.23 10.12 10.05
N PHE A 163 16.04 9.83 9.53
CA PHE A 163 15.26 10.83 8.82
C PHE A 163 14.56 11.77 9.80
N GLN A 164 14.78 13.08 9.64
CA GLN A 164 13.96 14.08 10.32
C GLN A 164 12.58 14.14 9.66
N VAL A 165 11.53 13.91 10.43
CA VAL A 165 10.13 13.93 9.97
C VAL A 165 9.37 14.99 10.73
N LYS A 166 8.86 16.00 10.04
CA LYS A 166 8.01 17.02 10.62
C LYS A 166 6.57 16.79 10.19
N VAL A 167 5.65 16.86 11.15
CA VAL A 167 4.21 16.70 10.90
C VAL A 167 3.54 18.03 11.23
N LYS A 168 3.04 18.74 10.22
CA LYS A 168 2.47 20.08 10.40
C LYS A 168 1.37 20.39 9.41
N GLY A 169 0.25 20.83 9.96
CA GLY A 169 -0.93 21.24 9.23
C GLY A 169 -1.76 20.06 8.74
N LEU A 170 -2.96 20.40 8.26
CA LEU A 170 -4.00 19.45 7.89
C LEU A 170 -4.32 19.56 6.41
N GLU A 171 -4.69 18.44 5.80
CA GLU A 171 -5.15 18.39 4.42
C GLU A 171 -6.22 17.32 4.20
N VAL A 172 -6.98 17.50 3.11
CA VAL A 172 -7.88 16.49 2.55
C VAL A 172 -7.40 16.16 1.14
N THR A 173 -7.57 14.91 0.70
CA THR A 173 -7.12 14.48 -0.64
C THR A 173 -8.08 14.83 -1.76
N ASN A 174 -9.33 15.20 -1.44
CA ASN A 174 -10.36 15.53 -2.42
C ASN A 174 -10.42 17.06 -2.62
N ALA A 175 -10.79 17.51 -3.81
CA ALA A 175 -10.89 18.94 -4.13
C ALA A 175 -11.98 19.68 -3.32
N ASP A 176 -12.97 18.95 -2.80
CA ASP A 176 -14.06 19.50 -2.00
C ASP A 176 -13.90 19.14 -0.51
N PRO A 177 -13.46 20.07 0.35
CA PRO A 177 -13.37 19.84 1.80
C PRO A 177 -14.73 19.76 2.49
N SER A 178 -15.83 20.18 1.86
CA SER A 178 -17.18 20.08 2.46
C SER A 178 -17.73 18.66 2.46
N SER A 179 -17.13 17.77 1.67
CA SER A 179 -17.55 16.39 1.49
C SER A 179 -16.33 15.47 1.34
N THR A 180 -15.61 15.27 2.44
CA THR A 180 -14.43 14.40 2.48
C THR A 180 -14.70 13.12 3.26
N ARG A 181 -13.91 12.09 2.97
CA ARG A 181 -13.93 10.82 3.71
C ARG A 181 -12.75 10.69 4.67
N ARG A 182 -11.75 11.56 4.52
CA ARG A 182 -10.46 11.44 5.19
C ARG A 182 -9.88 12.81 5.50
N LEU A 183 -9.20 12.90 6.63
CA LEU A 183 -8.39 14.05 7.03
C LEU A 183 -6.99 13.56 7.39
N TYR A 184 -5.99 14.29 6.91
CA TYR A 184 -4.59 13.92 7.01
C TYR A 184 -3.78 15.03 7.67
N GLY A 185 -2.74 14.64 8.41
CA GLY A 185 -1.63 15.51 8.77
C GLY A 185 -0.57 15.49 7.67
N ARG A 186 -0.09 16.67 7.26
CA ARG A 186 0.97 16.77 6.24
C ARG A 186 2.31 16.38 6.83
N ILE A 187 3.13 15.72 6.02
CA ILE A 187 4.46 15.26 6.40
C ILE A 187 5.52 15.94 5.54
N GLU A 188 6.47 16.60 6.19
CA GLU A 188 7.64 17.20 5.58
C GLU A 188 8.89 16.37 5.95
N SER A 189 9.44 15.63 4.99
CA SER A 189 10.70 14.90 5.16
C SER A 189 11.36 14.60 3.80
N PRO A 190 12.21 15.50 3.28
CA PRO A 190 12.74 15.38 1.91
C PRO A 190 13.52 14.08 1.64
N ASP A 191 14.38 13.64 2.56
CA ASP A 191 15.18 12.43 2.36
C ASP A 191 14.36 11.15 2.58
N LEU A 192 13.40 11.16 3.51
CA LEU A 192 12.44 10.05 3.63
C LEU A 192 11.56 9.94 2.38
N GLN A 193 11.14 11.06 1.78
CA GLN A 193 10.37 11.06 0.53
C GLN A 193 11.15 10.36 -0.58
N LYS A 194 12.43 10.74 -0.78
CA LYS A 194 13.30 10.09 -1.77
C LYS A 194 13.44 8.59 -1.47
N PHE A 195 13.67 8.23 -0.21
CA PHE A 195 13.80 6.83 0.18
C PHE A 195 12.52 6.05 -0.11
N ALA A 196 11.36 6.61 0.28
CA ALA A 196 10.06 6.00 0.09
C ALA A 196 9.75 5.81 -1.40
N ASP A 197 10.01 6.81 -2.24
CA ASP A 197 9.81 6.74 -3.69
C ASP A 197 10.71 5.67 -4.33
N ARG A 198 11.98 5.57 -3.90
CA ARG A 198 12.91 4.52 -4.35
C ARG A 198 12.45 3.13 -3.91
N CYS A 199 12.02 2.96 -2.66
CA CYS A 199 11.46 1.71 -2.17
C CYS A 199 10.22 1.32 -2.96
N PHE A 200 9.33 2.27 -3.22
CA PHE A 200 8.12 2.03 -3.99
C PHE A 200 8.44 1.58 -5.41
N ALA A 201 9.35 2.28 -6.11
CA ALA A 201 9.81 1.86 -7.43
C ALA A 201 10.50 0.48 -7.42
N HIS A 202 11.23 0.14 -6.34
CA HIS A 202 11.82 -1.19 -6.15
C HIS A 202 10.73 -2.26 -6.05
N PHE A 203 9.79 -2.10 -5.11
CA PHE A 203 8.71 -3.06 -4.89
C PHE A 203 7.72 -3.15 -6.05
N GLN A 204 7.55 -2.10 -6.86
CA GLN A 204 6.75 -2.19 -8.07
C GLN A 204 7.31 -3.25 -9.05
N ARG A 205 8.63 -3.41 -9.11
CA ARG A 205 9.29 -4.39 -10.00
C ARG A 205 9.22 -5.82 -9.47
N THR A 206 8.95 -6.02 -8.17
CA THR A 206 8.88 -7.37 -7.58
C THR A 206 7.54 -8.05 -7.83
N GLY A 207 6.49 -7.29 -8.17
CA GLY A 207 5.12 -7.79 -8.37
C GLY A 207 4.36 -8.09 -7.07
N LEU A 208 4.92 -7.73 -5.91
CA LEU A 208 4.31 -7.97 -4.59
C LEU A 208 3.34 -6.86 -4.14
N CYS A 209 3.45 -5.66 -4.72
CA CYS A 209 2.59 -4.52 -4.39
C CYS A 209 1.20 -4.60 -5.03
N THR A 210 0.23 -3.90 -4.43
CA THR A 210 -1.10 -3.73 -5.01
C THR A 210 -1.06 -2.91 -6.29
N SER A 211 -1.92 -3.27 -7.24
CA SER A 211 -1.84 -2.76 -8.62
C SER A 211 -2.42 -1.39 -8.86
N ASP A 212 -3.24 -0.92 -7.93
CA ASP A 212 -3.90 0.37 -7.95
C ASP A 212 -2.94 1.57 -7.83
N LYS A 213 -1.65 1.33 -7.56
CA LYS A 213 -0.64 2.38 -7.42
C LYS A 213 0.48 2.35 -8.47
N TYR A 214 0.43 1.44 -9.46
CA TYR A 214 1.51 1.31 -10.47
C TYR A 214 1.73 2.55 -11.34
N HIS A 215 0.84 3.54 -11.32
CA HIS A 215 0.88 4.70 -12.22
C HIS A 215 1.30 6.01 -11.56
N ARG A 216 1.88 5.97 -10.35
CA ARG A 216 2.34 7.18 -9.66
C ARG A 216 3.85 7.13 -9.43
N ASP A 217 4.52 8.23 -9.78
CA ASP A 217 5.98 8.32 -9.70
C ASP A 217 6.51 8.66 -8.29
N SER A 218 5.65 9.15 -7.40
CA SER A 218 6.03 9.59 -6.06
C SER A 218 4.91 9.39 -5.05
N ILE A 219 5.22 9.02 -3.81
CA ILE A 219 4.25 8.75 -2.75
C ILE A 219 3.79 10.05 -2.10
N GLN A 220 2.48 10.19 -1.83
CA GLN A 220 2.02 11.26 -0.95
C GLN A 220 2.22 10.86 0.50
N MET A 221 3.18 11.49 1.17
CA MET A 221 3.38 11.29 2.60
C MET A 221 2.29 11.98 3.40
N HIS A 222 1.52 11.19 4.15
CA HIS A 222 0.47 11.70 5.01
C HIS A 222 0.30 10.83 6.25
N MET A 223 -0.08 11.47 7.36
CA MET A 223 -0.51 10.81 8.59
C MET A 223 -2.03 10.79 8.61
N THR A 224 -2.67 9.62 8.60
CA THR A 224 -4.15 9.58 8.71
C THR A 224 -4.58 10.01 10.10
N ILE A 225 -5.46 11.01 10.17
CA ILE A 225 -6.06 11.49 11.43
C ILE A 225 -7.48 10.98 11.52
N MET A 226 -8.29 11.28 10.50
CA MET A 226 -9.69 10.89 10.45
C MET A 226 -10.00 10.07 9.20
N ASN A 227 -10.85 9.06 9.33
CA ASN A 227 -11.40 8.31 8.21
C ASN A 227 -12.80 7.80 8.58
N VAL A 228 -13.77 8.03 7.70
CA VAL A 228 -15.14 7.50 7.88
C VAL A 228 -15.18 5.98 8.04
N GLN A 229 -14.19 5.26 7.52
CA GLN A 229 -14.09 3.80 7.65
C GLN A 229 -13.79 3.33 9.09
N PHE A 230 -13.37 4.23 10.00
CA PHE A 230 -13.12 3.87 11.39
C PHE A 230 -14.41 3.81 12.24
N ARG A 231 -15.50 4.44 11.78
CA ARG A 231 -16.80 4.36 12.46
C ARG A 231 -17.32 2.93 12.42
N GLN A 232 -17.54 2.34 13.61
CA GLN A 232 -18.05 0.98 13.74
C GLN A 232 -19.53 0.85 13.36
N ALA A 233 -20.31 1.94 13.42
CA ALA A 233 -21.74 1.92 13.12
C ALA A 233 -22.00 2.07 11.61
N ALA A 234 -22.41 0.95 10.98
CA ALA A 234 -23.06 0.85 9.67
C ALA A 234 -22.49 1.73 8.54
N MET A 235 -21.41 1.24 7.92
CA MET A 235 -20.90 1.76 6.65
C MET A 235 -22.02 1.91 5.61
N LYS A 236 -22.45 3.14 5.32
CA LYS A 236 -23.17 3.40 4.07
C LYS A 236 -22.17 3.78 2.99
N PRO A 237 -22.28 3.21 1.78
CA PRO A 237 -21.51 3.69 0.64
C PRO A 237 -21.77 5.20 0.46
N GLY A 238 -20.70 6.00 0.52
CA GLY A 238 -20.78 7.45 0.30
C GLY A 238 -20.76 8.32 1.56
N ASP A 239 -20.62 7.75 2.76
CA ASP A 239 -20.48 8.56 3.98
C ASP A 239 -19.25 9.49 3.89
N THR A 240 -19.48 10.75 4.25
CA THR A 240 -18.52 11.87 4.25
C THR A 240 -18.73 12.74 5.49
N PHE A 241 -17.80 13.66 5.72
CA PHE A 241 -17.92 14.72 6.70
C PHE A 241 -17.39 16.04 6.13
N ASP A 242 -17.87 17.16 6.69
CA ASP A 242 -17.42 18.50 6.34
C ASP A 242 -16.18 18.85 7.15
N ALA A 243 -15.05 19.06 6.46
CA ALA A 243 -13.77 19.40 7.07
C ALA A 243 -13.44 20.90 7.01
N ARG A 244 -14.31 21.76 6.41
CA ARG A 244 -13.99 23.18 6.20
C ARG A 244 -13.65 23.90 7.49
N GLU A 245 -14.51 23.77 8.49
CA GLU A 245 -14.31 24.41 9.79
C GLU A 245 -13.08 23.84 10.53
N ILE A 246 -12.79 22.54 10.35
CA ILE A 246 -11.59 21.92 10.91
C ILE A 246 -10.34 22.52 10.27
N LEU A 247 -10.32 22.65 8.95
CA LEU A 247 -9.20 23.23 8.21
C LEU A 247 -9.04 24.72 8.50
N GLU A 248 -10.13 25.46 8.67
CA GLU A 248 -10.09 26.89 9.02
C GLU A 248 -9.51 27.11 10.42
N ARG A 249 -9.97 26.34 11.42
CA ARG A 249 -9.54 26.52 12.82
C ARG A 249 -8.20 25.89 13.13
N PHE A 250 -7.89 24.74 12.51
CA PHE A 250 -6.77 23.89 12.90
C PHE A 250 -5.84 23.54 11.72
N GLY A 251 -6.02 24.14 10.54
CA GLY A 251 -5.30 23.78 9.31
C GLY A 251 -3.78 23.90 9.38
N ASP A 252 -3.25 24.75 10.25
CA ASP A 252 -1.81 24.94 10.45
C ASP A 252 -1.27 24.29 11.73
N PHE A 253 -2.06 23.39 12.35
CA PHE A 253 -1.70 22.74 13.60
C PHE A 253 -0.35 22.03 13.54
N ASP A 254 0.54 22.36 14.47
CA ASP A 254 1.88 21.78 14.55
C ASP A 254 1.89 20.58 15.50
N PHE A 255 2.12 19.38 14.95
CA PHE A 255 2.27 18.16 15.74
C PHE A 255 3.71 17.99 16.24
N GLY A 256 4.67 18.61 15.57
CA GLY A 256 6.08 18.57 15.94
C GLY A 256 6.96 17.79 14.97
N THR A 257 8.15 17.45 15.44
CA THR A 257 9.21 16.81 14.65
C THR A 257 9.76 15.61 15.40
N ILE A 258 10.04 14.53 14.66
CA ILE A 258 10.63 13.29 15.17
C ILE A 258 11.83 12.85 14.32
N GLN A 259 12.63 11.94 14.88
CA GLN A 259 13.68 11.23 14.17
C GLN A 259 13.18 9.82 13.87
N CYS A 260 12.98 9.52 12.59
CA CYS A 260 12.60 8.20 12.12
C CYS A 260 13.85 7.34 11.96
N GLN A 261 13.92 6.25 12.72
CA GLN A 261 15.06 5.33 12.76
C GLN A 261 14.84 4.06 11.94
N ALA A 262 13.59 3.79 11.55
CA ALA A 262 13.25 2.56 10.88
C ALA A 262 12.02 2.69 10.00
N VAL A 263 12.02 1.87 8.96
CA VAL A 263 10.84 1.50 8.21
C VAL A 263 10.39 0.10 8.65
N LYS A 264 9.08 -0.10 8.80
CA LYS A 264 8.51 -1.34 9.33
C LYS A 264 7.54 -1.96 8.33
N MET A 265 7.53 -3.28 8.27
CA MET A 265 6.47 -4.06 7.63
C MET A 265 5.47 -4.49 8.69
N CYS A 266 4.20 -4.24 8.44
CA CYS A 266 3.13 -4.52 9.39
C CYS A 266 2.04 -5.37 8.74
N ALA A 267 1.49 -6.31 9.52
CA ALA A 267 0.31 -7.08 9.13
C ALA A 267 -0.95 -6.25 9.34
N LEU A 268 -1.70 -5.97 8.27
CA LEU A 268 -2.83 -5.04 8.29
C LEU A 268 -3.99 -5.51 9.19
N ARG A 269 -4.30 -6.82 9.15
CA ARG A 269 -5.40 -7.42 9.92
C ARG A 269 -5.05 -7.83 11.36
N SER A 270 -3.87 -7.44 11.83
CA SER A 270 -3.38 -7.82 13.17
C SER A 270 -3.79 -6.86 14.28
N ARG A 271 -4.41 -5.73 13.95
CA ARG A 271 -4.77 -4.69 14.93
C ARG A 271 -5.81 -5.23 15.91
N THR A 272 -5.43 -5.32 17.18
CA THR A 272 -6.32 -5.68 18.29
C THR A 272 -6.49 -4.45 19.19
N GLY A 273 -7.72 -3.90 19.21
CA GLY A 273 -8.03 -2.68 19.96
C GLY A 273 -7.20 -1.47 19.51
N ASP A 274 -6.58 -0.81 20.49
CA ASP A 274 -5.79 0.42 20.31
C ASP A 274 -4.29 0.16 20.18
N ASN A 275 -3.86 -1.10 20.09
CA ASN A 275 -2.44 -1.40 19.88
C ASN A 275 -2.02 -1.14 18.44
N PHE A 276 -0.75 -0.76 18.26
CA PHE A 276 -0.17 -0.69 16.92
C PHE A 276 -0.24 -2.04 16.21
N TYR A 277 -0.26 -2.01 14.88
CA TYR A 277 -0.20 -3.20 14.03
C TYR A 277 1.01 -4.08 14.39
N LYS A 278 0.85 -5.42 14.31
CA LYS A 278 1.94 -6.37 14.47
C LYS A 278 3.01 -6.09 13.41
N ILE A 279 4.19 -5.73 13.89
CA ILE A 279 5.39 -5.58 13.08
C ILE A 279 5.91 -6.97 12.75
N THR A 280 6.10 -7.26 11.47
CA THR A 280 6.61 -8.54 10.97
C THR A 280 8.02 -8.45 10.41
N GLY A 281 8.56 -7.23 10.28
CA GLY A 281 9.97 -6.97 10.02
C GLY A 281 10.27 -5.48 9.96
N SER A 282 11.55 -5.11 9.96
CA SER A 282 11.98 -3.72 9.85
C SER A 282 13.31 -3.58 9.11
N LEU A 283 13.52 -2.39 8.57
CA LEU A 283 14.81 -1.89 8.11
C LEU A 283 15.19 -0.70 8.97
N GLU A 284 16.19 -0.89 9.83
CA GLU A 284 16.79 0.15 10.67
C GLU A 284 17.84 0.95 9.88
N PHE A 285 17.95 2.25 10.14
CA PHE A 285 18.87 3.16 9.45
C PHE A 285 20.20 3.38 10.19
#